data_AF-A0AAU4FHV0-F1
#
_entry.id   AF-A0AAU4FHV0-F1
#
_cell.length_a   1.000
_cell.length_b   1.000
_cell.length_c   1.000
_cell.angle_alpha   90.00
_cell.angle_beta   90.00
_cell.angle_gamma   90.00
#
_symmetry.space_group_name_H-M   'P 1'
#
loop_
_entity.id
_entity.type
_entity.pdbx_description
1 polymer ?
#
loop_
_entity_poly.entity_id
_entity_poly.type
_entity_poly.pdbx_seq_one_letter_code
_entity_poly.pdbx_strand_id
1 'polypeptide(L)'
;MPSRAELDPLTMTDEMEAIDEATQYRRKIDHTLARFSAAHDEGNAEEAKRRERRERLSPASLIESTRTALQRVVTPIGGDEPEVDAAELAAQTRLQEKKQRKNERVSRFGRIAAAVVAALVFLGVGGAWGAQTYFDAKFTQISALDENSSDIQDAAAQANDENFLMVGSDTRDGAAAEEGVGTADSTPGARSDTVMVAHIPADRQRVVVTSFPRDLEIDRPDCQRWDPAQNKDTDEKVPGQKIAKLNTAYAVGGPPCITKVIQQITGLRINHFVGIDFNGFKEMVDAVHGVTVHNEIPIDDTILGKVLLETGDVTISGDQALNFVRARHVKGDPTSDYGRIKRQQAFIGALLKKVMSSDVVLDPGKLSDFITAFAKATFGDNLGVKQMMTLAQSMKGLDQSKISFLTVPTVGLPNNRGNEVLVRSKAKALFDALRTNTALPDPNAPIPQSEQPPPSSSSKSSSSKTTSKTSSGSKKTSSTSSTG
;
A
#
# COMPACT_ATOMS: atom_id res chain seq x y z
N MET A 1 -90.52 1.47 15.64
CA MET A 1 -89.92 2.81 15.47
C MET A 1 -89.82 3.42 16.86
N PRO A 2 -88.64 3.89 17.25
CA PRO A 2 -88.37 5.28 16.98
C PRO A 2 -87.36 5.48 15.85
N SER A 3 -87.55 6.65 15.26
CA SER A 3 -86.94 7.20 14.07
C SER A 3 -85.53 7.68 14.32
N ARG A 4 -84.80 7.77 13.21
CA ARG A 4 -83.41 8.15 12.99
C ARG A 4 -83.09 9.62 13.34
N ALA A 5 -83.57 10.15 14.45
CA ALA A 5 -83.43 11.56 14.80
C ALA A 5 -83.43 11.78 16.32
N GLU A 6 -82.34 11.36 16.99
CA GLU A 6 -81.92 11.88 18.30
C GLU A 6 -80.57 11.25 18.68
N LEU A 7 -79.53 11.61 17.93
CA LEU A 7 -78.15 11.51 18.43
C LEU A 7 -77.48 12.86 18.17
N ASP A 8 -77.15 13.47 19.29
CA ASP A 8 -76.55 14.78 19.53
C ASP A 8 -75.24 14.99 18.74
N PRO A 9 -75.06 16.08 17.97
CA PRO A 9 -73.90 16.30 17.11
C PRO A 9 -72.72 16.94 17.88
N LEU A 10 -72.30 16.38 19.01
CA LEU A 10 -71.25 16.96 19.86
C LEU A 10 -70.25 15.96 20.46
N THR A 11 -69.93 14.88 19.75
CA THR A 11 -68.70 14.10 20.02
C THR A 11 -68.01 13.67 18.71
N MET A 12 -67.67 14.62 17.84
CA MET A 12 -66.55 14.43 16.92
C MET A 12 -65.28 14.85 17.65
N THR A 13 -64.68 13.90 18.38
CA THR A 13 -63.29 14.02 18.78
C THR A 13 -62.44 13.66 17.55
N ASP A 14 -61.84 14.67 16.93
CA ASP A 14 -60.83 14.58 15.88
C ASP A 14 -59.47 14.03 16.40
N GLU A 15 -59.50 13.14 17.38
CA GLU A 15 -58.30 12.48 17.87
C GLU A 15 -58.05 11.24 17.01
N MET A 16 -57.32 11.45 15.90
CA MET A 16 -56.54 10.35 15.31
C MET A 16 -55.58 9.85 16.38
N GLU A 17 -55.95 8.74 17.01
CA GLU A 17 -55.13 8.01 17.97
C GLU A 17 -53.74 7.80 17.34
N ALA A 18 -52.70 8.31 18.00
CA ALA A 18 -51.35 8.25 17.49
C ALA A 18 -50.96 6.78 17.27
N ILE A 19 -50.65 6.41 16.03
CA ILE A 19 -50.25 5.05 15.67
C ILE A 19 -49.02 4.70 16.51
N ASP A 20 -49.19 3.72 17.41
CA ASP A 20 -48.15 3.18 18.28
C ASP A 20 -46.85 2.87 17.50
N GLU A 21 -45.70 3.17 18.10
CA GLU A 21 -44.38 3.06 17.44
C GLU A 21 -44.12 1.64 16.93
N ALA A 22 -44.61 0.62 17.63
CA ALA A 22 -44.48 -0.77 17.21
C ALA A 22 -45.23 -1.05 15.88
N THR A 23 -46.37 -0.39 15.66
CA THR A 23 -47.14 -0.51 14.41
C THR A 23 -46.46 0.24 13.27
N GLN A 24 -45.87 1.41 13.53
CA GLN A 24 -45.06 2.13 12.55
C GLN A 24 -43.82 1.33 12.14
N TYR A 25 -43.18 0.66 13.09
CA TYR A 25 -42.01 -0.18 12.85
C TYR A 25 -42.34 -1.41 12.00
N ARG A 26 -43.46 -2.11 12.31
CA ARG A 26 -43.93 -3.25 11.48
C ARG A 26 -44.25 -2.83 10.05
N ARG A 27 -44.93 -1.69 9.84
CA ARG A 27 -45.20 -1.16 8.49
C ARG A 27 -43.93 -0.82 7.73
N LYS A 28 -42.88 -0.30 8.39
CA LYS A 28 -41.58 -0.05 7.76
C LYS A 28 -40.91 -1.36 7.32
N ILE A 29 -40.99 -2.41 8.13
CA ILE A 29 -40.46 -3.74 7.78
C ILE A 29 -41.22 -4.31 6.59
N ASP A 30 -42.56 -4.33 6.62
CA ASP A 30 -43.38 -4.87 5.55
C ASP A 30 -43.15 -4.14 4.23
N HIS A 31 -43.04 -2.81 4.28
CA HIS A 31 -42.73 -2.01 3.09
C HIS A 31 -41.31 -2.25 2.56
N THR A 32 -40.35 -2.52 3.45
CA THR A 32 -38.99 -2.89 3.05
C THR A 32 -38.96 -4.27 2.40
N LEU A 33 -39.64 -5.25 2.99
CA LEU A 33 -39.78 -6.60 2.43
C LEU A 33 -40.51 -6.59 1.08
N ALA A 34 -41.56 -5.78 0.93
CA ALA A 34 -42.26 -5.61 -0.34
C ALA A 34 -41.35 -5.04 -1.44
N ARG A 35 -40.46 -4.08 -1.09
CA ARG A 35 -39.45 -3.55 -2.02
C ARG A 35 -38.40 -4.59 -2.41
N PHE A 36 -37.96 -5.43 -1.48
CA PHE A 36 -37.03 -6.52 -1.79
C PHE A 36 -37.68 -7.59 -2.67
N SER A 37 -38.95 -7.95 -2.42
CA SER A 37 -39.69 -8.87 -3.28
C SER A 37 -39.86 -8.32 -4.70
N ALA A 38 -40.25 -7.05 -4.83
CA ALA A 38 -40.40 -6.40 -6.13
C ALA A 38 -39.07 -6.34 -6.91
N ALA A 39 -37.96 -6.01 -6.24
CA ALA A 39 -36.63 -6.00 -6.87
C ALA A 39 -36.18 -7.41 -7.31
N HIS A 40 -36.54 -8.45 -6.54
CA HIS A 40 -36.22 -9.82 -6.90
C HIS A 40 -37.06 -10.32 -8.09
N ASP A 41 -38.35 -9.95 -8.15
CA ASP A 41 -39.23 -10.27 -9.27
C ASP A 41 -38.83 -9.53 -10.55
N GLU A 42 -38.41 -8.26 -10.45
CA GLU A 42 -37.82 -7.50 -11.56
C GLU A 42 -36.52 -8.14 -12.06
N GLY A 43 -35.63 -8.56 -11.15
CA GLY A 43 -34.40 -9.28 -11.50
C GLY A 43 -34.67 -10.59 -12.24
N ASN A 44 -35.62 -11.40 -11.76
CA ASN A 44 -36.04 -12.63 -12.42
C ASN A 44 -36.63 -12.37 -13.82
N ALA A 45 -37.43 -11.31 -13.98
CA ALA A 45 -37.99 -10.93 -15.27
C ALA A 45 -36.92 -10.45 -16.26
N GLU A 46 -35.89 -9.74 -15.79
CA GLU A 46 -34.74 -9.36 -16.62
C GLU A 46 -33.88 -10.56 -17.02
N GLU A 47 -33.65 -11.50 -16.12
CA GLU A 47 -32.93 -12.75 -16.43
C GLU A 47 -33.69 -13.61 -17.45
N ALA A 48 -35.02 -13.70 -17.33
CA ALA A 48 -35.86 -14.38 -18.32
C ALA A 48 -35.72 -13.73 -19.70
N LYS A 49 -35.80 -12.39 -19.78
CA LYS A 49 -35.58 -11.63 -21.03
C LYS A 49 -34.17 -11.83 -21.59
N ARG A 50 -33.15 -11.91 -20.75
CA ARG A 50 -31.76 -12.20 -21.15
C ARG A 50 -31.62 -13.62 -21.69
N ARG A 51 -32.25 -14.61 -21.06
CA ARG A 51 -32.27 -16.01 -21.54
C ARG A 51 -32.96 -16.12 -22.90
N GLU A 52 -34.14 -15.52 -23.06
CA GLU A 52 -34.83 -15.49 -24.37
C GLU A 52 -33.99 -14.81 -25.45
N ARG A 53 -33.34 -13.70 -25.14
CA ARG A 53 -32.45 -13.00 -26.09
C ARG A 53 -31.25 -13.88 -26.47
N ARG A 54 -30.69 -14.62 -25.52
CA ARG A 54 -29.57 -15.55 -25.75
C ARG A 54 -29.97 -16.78 -26.56
N GLU A 55 -31.19 -17.29 -26.37
CA GLU A 55 -31.74 -18.38 -27.19
C GLU A 55 -32.06 -17.94 -28.62
N ARG A 56 -32.59 -16.72 -28.81
CA ARG A 56 -32.77 -16.12 -30.15
C ARG A 56 -31.47 -15.82 -30.89
N LEU A 57 -30.38 -15.61 -30.15
CA LEU A 57 -29.04 -15.40 -30.70
C LEU A 57 -28.21 -16.70 -30.74
N SER A 58 -28.81 -17.84 -30.37
CA SER A 58 -28.12 -19.12 -30.42
C SER A 58 -27.86 -19.54 -31.88
N PRO A 59 -26.75 -20.25 -32.16
CA PRO A 59 -26.43 -20.68 -33.52
C PRO A 59 -27.53 -21.54 -34.16
N ALA A 60 -28.25 -22.33 -33.35
CA ALA A 60 -29.33 -23.19 -33.83
C ALA A 60 -30.55 -22.41 -34.34
N SER A 61 -31.01 -21.40 -33.59
CA SER A 61 -32.17 -20.58 -33.99
C SER A 61 -31.84 -19.65 -35.17
N LEU A 62 -30.61 -19.16 -35.25
CA LEU A 62 -30.13 -18.42 -36.42
C LEU A 62 -30.09 -19.29 -37.68
N ILE A 63 -29.60 -20.54 -37.59
CA ILE A 63 -29.61 -21.50 -38.70
C ILE A 63 -31.05 -21.81 -39.14
N GLU A 64 -31.97 -22.01 -38.20
CA GLU A 64 -33.37 -22.33 -38.49
C GLU A 64 -34.13 -21.14 -39.12
N SER A 65 -33.86 -19.91 -38.66
CA SER A 65 -34.39 -18.70 -39.28
C SER A 65 -33.91 -18.52 -40.73
N THR A 66 -32.63 -18.82 -41.00
CA THR A 66 -32.08 -18.77 -42.36
C THR A 66 -32.65 -19.86 -43.27
N ARG A 67 -32.92 -21.06 -42.72
CA ARG A 67 -33.56 -22.16 -43.46
C ARG A 67 -35.00 -21.81 -43.84
N THR A 68 -35.75 -21.23 -42.91
CA THR A 68 -37.16 -20.84 -43.12
C THR A 68 -37.29 -19.67 -44.10
N ALA A 69 -36.35 -18.72 -44.08
CA ALA A 69 -36.29 -17.62 -45.04
C ALA A 69 -35.97 -18.09 -46.47
N LEU A 70 -35.11 -19.10 -46.63
CA LEU A 70 -34.80 -19.70 -47.92
C LEU A 70 -35.97 -20.54 -48.48
N GLN A 71 -36.76 -21.15 -47.61
CA GLN A 71 -37.89 -22.00 -48.00
C GLN A 71 -39.14 -21.19 -48.43
N ARG A 72 -39.23 -19.92 -48.02
CA ARG A 72 -40.34 -19.01 -48.39
C ARG A 72 -40.17 -18.38 -49.80
N VAL A 73 -39.03 -18.58 -50.47
CA VAL A 73 -38.75 -18.06 -51.82
C VAL A 73 -39.12 -19.04 -52.94
N VAL A 74 -39.57 -20.27 -52.63
CA VAL A 74 -39.96 -21.26 -53.64
C VAL A 74 -41.44 -21.60 -53.49
N THR A 75 -42.29 -20.88 -54.22
CA THR A 75 -43.65 -21.32 -54.56
C THR A 75 -43.62 -22.01 -55.92
N PRO A 76 -44.20 -23.21 -56.10
CA PRO A 76 -44.45 -23.76 -57.43
C PRO A 76 -45.77 -23.17 -57.94
N ILE A 77 -45.71 -22.28 -58.92
CA ILE A 77 -46.88 -21.91 -59.73
C ILE A 77 -46.73 -22.68 -61.04
N GLY A 78 -47.68 -23.59 -61.29
CA GLY A 78 -47.80 -24.29 -62.55
C GLY A 78 -48.38 -23.40 -63.65
N GLY A 79 -48.15 -23.80 -64.90
CA GLY A 79 -48.83 -23.26 -66.07
C GLY A 79 -47.87 -22.66 -67.10
N ASP A 80 -47.80 -23.36 -68.23
CA ASP A 80 -47.31 -22.97 -69.56
C ASP A 80 -45.82 -22.65 -69.75
N GLU A 81 -45.18 -23.54 -70.52
CA GLU A 81 -43.87 -23.35 -71.12
C GLU A 81 -43.88 -22.17 -72.10
N PRO A 82 -42.97 -21.20 -71.96
CA PRO A 82 -42.33 -20.62 -73.12
C PRO A 82 -41.03 -21.39 -73.38
N GLU A 83 -40.77 -21.74 -74.64
CA GLU A 83 -39.44 -22.17 -75.09
C GLU A 83 -38.40 -21.14 -74.62
N VAL A 84 -37.66 -21.49 -73.57
CA VAL A 84 -36.51 -20.72 -73.13
C VAL A 84 -35.32 -21.22 -73.93
N ASP A 85 -34.80 -20.34 -74.79
CA ASP A 85 -33.63 -20.57 -75.62
C ASP A 85 -32.47 -21.11 -74.74
N ALA A 86 -32.08 -22.36 -74.97
CA ALA A 86 -31.09 -23.09 -74.17
C ALA A 86 -29.70 -22.42 -74.18
N ALA A 87 -29.49 -21.44 -75.06
CA ALA A 87 -28.30 -20.60 -75.13
C ALA A 87 -28.20 -19.56 -73.99
N GLU A 88 -29.33 -19.11 -73.42
CA GLU A 88 -29.35 -18.07 -72.38
C GLU A 88 -29.29 -18.64 -70.96
N LEU A 89 -29.80 -19.87 -70.75
CA LEU A 89 -29.65 -20.60 -69.48
C LEU A 89 -28.20 -21.08 -69.23
N ALA A 90 -27.45 -21.36 -70.29
CA ALA A 90 -26.02 -21.69 -70.23
C ALA A 90 -25.13 -20.46 -69.93
N ALA A 91 -25.70 -19.24 -70.04
CA ALA A 91 -25.05 -17.97 -69.73
C ALA A 91 -25.31 -17.48 -68.30
N GLN A 92 -25.73 -18.35 -67.37
CA GLN A 92 -25.38 -18.23 -65.94
C GLN A 92 -23.89 -18.57 -65.67
N THR A 93 -23.06 -18.22 -66.66
CA THR A 93 -21.82 -17.44 -66.57
C THR A 93 -20.79 -17.93 -65.56
N ARG A 94 -19.72 -18.52 -66.09
CA ARG A 94 -18.38 -18.70 -65.49
C ARG A 94 -17.94 -17.57 -64.54
N LEU A 95 -18.43 -16.34 -64.70
CA LEU A 95 -18.24 -15.21 -63.79
C LEU A 95 -18.85 -15.42 -62.39
N GLN A 96 -20.05 -15.98 -62.25
CA GLN A 96 -20.68 -16.26 -60.95
C GLN A 96 -19.93 -17.39 -60.19
N GLU A 97 -19.59 -18.49 -60.88
CA GLU A 97 -18.72 -19.53 -60.30
C GLU A 97 -17.35 -18.98 -59.90
N LYS A 98 -16.75 -18.11 -60.73
CA LYS A 98 -15.46 -17.46 -60.42
C LYS A 98 -15.59 -16.52 -59.21
N LYS A 99 -16.71 -15.83 -59.05
CA LYS A 99 -17.04 -14.98 -57.88
C LYS A 99 -17.27 -15.82 -56.62
N GLN A 100 -18.01 -16.93 -56.71
CA GLN A 100 -18.21 -17.90 -55.62
C GLN A 100 -16.90 -18.54 -55.17
N ARG A 101 -16.07 -19.05 -56.10
CA ARG A 101 -14.74 -19.60 -55.78
C ARG A 101 -13.81 -18.55 -55.17
N LYS A 102 -13.92 -17.28 -55.59
CA LYS A 102 -13.17 -16.16 -54.98
C LYS A 102 -13.67 -15.84 -53.57
N ASN A 103 -14.99 -15.80 -53.35
CA ASN A 103 -15.59 -15.61 -52.02
C ASN A 103 -15.28 -16.77 -51.07
N GLU A 104 -15.28 -18.02 -51.53
CA GLU A 104 -14.89 -19.18 -50.73
C GLU A 104 -13.41 -19.17 -50.36
N ARG A 105 -12.54 -18.74 -51.27
CA ARG A 105 -11.11 -18.56 -50.98
C ARG A 105 -10.91 -17.44 -49.97
N VAL A 106 -11.55 -16.28 -50.15
CA VAL A 106 -11.48 -15.16 -49.21
C VAL A 106 -12.04 -15.52 -47.83
N SER A 107 -13.17 -16.26 -47.77
CA SER A 107 -13.74 -16.82 -46.54
C SER A 107 -12.79 -17.79 -45.85
N ARG A 108 -12.16 -18.71 -46.59
CA ARG A 108 -11.18 -19.66 -46.05
C ARG A 108 -9.94 -18.94 -45.51
N PHE A 109 -9.40 -17.97 -46.25
CA PHE A 109 -8.30 -17.14 -45.78
C PHE A 109 -8.69 -16.33 -44.53
N GLY A 110 -9.91 -15.77 -44.49
CA GLY A 110 -10.43 -15.07 -43.32
C GLY A 110 -10.54 -15.96 -42.08
N ARG A 111 -11.00 -17.21 -42.25
CA ARG A 111 -11.08 -18.19 -41.15
C ARG A 111 -9.71 -18.64 -40.66
N ILE A 112 -8.76 -18.87 -41.57
CA ILE A 112 -7.38 -19.21 -41.21
C ILE A 112 -6.72 -18.04 -40.48
N ALA A 113 -6.87 -16.82 -40.98
CA ALA A 113 -6.35 -15.62 -40.33
C ALA A 113 -6.97 -15.44 -38.94
N ALA A 114 -8.30 -15.61 -38.80
CA ALA A 114 -8.97 -15.55 -37.51
C ALA A 114 -8.48 -16.65 -36.55
N ALA A 115 -8.25 -17.87 -37.03
CA ALA A 115 -7.72 -18.97 -36.23
C ALA A 115 -6.27 -18.71 -35.79
N VAL A 116 -5.44 -18.14 -36.67
CA VAL A 116 -4.06 -17.74 -36.33
C VAL A 116 -4.07 -16.62 -35.29
N VAL A 117 -4.90 -15.60 -35.47
CA VAL A 117 -5.04 -14.52 -34.47
C VAL A 117 -5.55 -15.07 -33.15
N ALA A 118 -6.56 -15.94 -33.15
CA ALA A 118 -7.06 -16.59 -31.94
C ALA A 118 -5.98 -17.44 -31.25
N ALA A 119 -5.17 -18.20 -32.02
CA ALA A 119 -4.07 -18.98 -31.48
C ALA A 119 -2.97 -18.09 -30.89
N LEU A 120 -2.62 -16.97 -31.54
CA LEU A 120 -1.66 -15.99 -31.02
C LEU A 120 -2.17 -15.33 -29.74
N VAL A 121 -3.45 -14.93 -29.69
CA VAL A 121 -4.07 -14.39 -28.48
C VAL A 121 -4.07 -15.44 -27.37
N PHE A 122 -4.42 -16.69 -27.68
CA PHE A 122 -4.42 -17.77 -26.70
C PHE A 122 -3.02 -18.05 -26.15
N LEU A 123 -2.00 -18.12 -27.02
CA LEU A 123 -0.61 -18.29 -26.60
C LEU A 123 -0.10 -17.08 -25.81
N GLY A 124 -0.49 -15.87 -26.20
CA GLY A 124 -0.12 -14.63 -25.49
C GLY A 124 -0.74 -14.56 -24.10
N VAL A 125 -2.06 -14.78 -23.99
CA VAL A 125 -2.78 -14.78 -22.70
C VAL A 125 -2.34 -15.95 -21.83
N GLY A 126 -2.21 -17.14 -22.40
CA GLY A 126 -1.71 -18.33 -21.68
C GLY A 126 -0.27 -18.15 -21.21
N GLY A 127 0.60 -17.56 -22.03
CA GLY A 127 1.97 -17.23 -21.67
C GLY A 127 2.06 -16.17 -20.58
N ALA A 128 1.26 -15.10 -20.67
CA ALA A 128 1.20 -14.06 -19.65
C ALA A 128 0.66 -14.61 -18.31
N TRP A 129 -0.39 -15.43 -18.35
CA TRP A 129 -0.93 -16.09 -17.17
C TRP A 129 0.06 -17.10 -16.56
N GLY A 130 0.77 -17.86 -17.39
CA GLY A 130 1.83 -18.76 -16.96
C GLY A 130 3.01 -18.03 -16.31
N ALA A 131 3.44 -16.91 -16.89
CA ALA A 131 4.47 -16.06 -16.29
C ALA A 131 3.99 -15.46 -14.96
N GLN A 132 2.76 -14.93 -14.91
CA GLN A 132 2.19 -14.35 -13.70
C GLN A 132 2.16 -15.38 -12.55
N THR A 133 1.61 -16.57 -12.80
CA THR A 133 1.54 -17.64 -11.80
C THR A 133 2.92 -18.14 -11.38
N TYR A 134 3.88 -18.22 -12.30
CA TYR A 134 5.26 -18.59 -12.00
C TYR A 134 5.96 -17.59 -11.07
N PHE A 135 5.76 -16.29 -11.27
CA PHE A 135 6.35 -15.25 -10.42
C PHE A 135 5.56 -15.03 -9.12
N ASP A 136 4.23 -15.09 -9.16
CA ASP A 136 3.38 -15.03 -7.96
C ASP A 136 3.74 -16.16 -6.97
N ALA A 137 4.07 -17.34 -7.47
CA ALA A 137 4.53 -18.47 -6.65
C ALA A 137 5.90 -18.26 -5.97
N LYS A 138 6.68 -17.26 -6.38
CA LYS A 138 7.95 -16.92 -5.72
C LYS A 138 7.77 -16.00 -4.52
N PHE A 139 6.66 -15.29 -4.42
CA PHE A 139 6.38 -14.42 -3.28
C PHE A 139 5.96 -15.26 -2.08
N THR A 140 6.60 -15.02 -0.94
CA THR A 140 6.17 -15.61 0.33
C THR A 140 4.97 -14.81 0.86
N GLN A 141 3.77 -15.39 0.73
CA GLN A 141 2.55 -14.80 1.26
C GLN A 141 2.41 -15.05 2.76
N ILE A 142 2.02 -14.02 3.49
CA ILE A 142 1.65 -14.08 4.90
C ILE A 142 0.33 -13.36 5.11
N SER A 143 -0.35 -13.65 6.22
CA SER A 143 -1.46 -12.81 6.66
C SER A 143 -0.90 -11.69 7.54
N ALA A 144 -1.03 -10.46 7.09
CA ALA A 144 -0.54 -9.27 7.81
C ALA A 144 -1.55 -8.11 7.80
N LEU A 145 -2.52 -8.14 6.88
CA LEU A 145 -3.47 -7.05 6.67
C LEU A 145 -4.78 -7.26 7.43
N ASP A 146 -5.35 -6.15 7.91
CA ASP A 146 -6.72 -6.07 8.42
C ASP A 146 -7.44 -4.91 7.73
N GLU A 147 -7.89 -5.15 6.50
CA GLU A 147 -8.54 -4.13 5.66
C GLU A 147 -9.90 -3.66 6.18
N ASN A 148 -10.50 -4.41 7.12
CA ASN A 148 -11.78 -4.08 7.75
C ASN A 148 -11.62 -3.61 9.21
N SER A 149 -10.40 -3.25 9.61
CA SER A 149 -10.10 -2.76 10.95
C SER A 149 -10.99 -1.57 11.32
N SER A 150 -11.53 -1.59 12.54
CA SER A 150 -12.28 -0.46 13.12
C SER A 150 -11.43 0.78 13.34
N ASP A 151 -10.10 0.65 13.29
CA ASP A 151 -9.17 1.76 13.43
C ASP A 151 -9.05 2.61 12.15
N ILE A 152 -9.54 2.11 11.01
CA ILE A 152 -9.54 2.84 9.74
C ILE A 152 -10.54 4.00 9.83
N GLN A 153 -10.07 5.22 9.57
CA GLN A 153 -10.87 6.45 9.65
C GLN A 153 -11.02 7.08 8.26
N ASP A 154 -12.17 7.69 7.96
CA ASP A 154 -12.45 8.26 6.62
C ASP A 154 -12.25 7.25 5.48
N ALA A 155 -12.68 5.99 5.67
CA ALA A 155 -12.47 4.89 4.71
C ALA A 155 -12.91 5.22 3.28
N ALA A 156 -13.97 6.02 3.11
CA ALA A 156 -14.44 6.47 1.79
C ALA A 156 -13.45 7.41 1.08
N ALA A 157 -12.75 8.28 1.82
CA ALA A 157 -11.75 9.19 1.27
C ALA A 157 -10.47 8.44 0.84
N GLN A 158 -10.23 7.28 1.44
CA GLN A 158 -9.10 6.41 1.14
C GLN A 158 -9.41 5.36 0.06
N ALA A 159 -10.55 5.46 -0.63
CA ALA A 159 -10.94 4.48 -1.64
C ALA A 159 -9.97 4.47 -2.82
N ASN A 160 -9.41 3.30 -3.14
CA ASN A 160 -8.38 3.08 -4.18
C ASN A 160 -7.01 3.72 -3.91
N ASP A 161 -6.78 4.27 -2.72
CA ASP A 161 -5.43 4.60 -2.26
C ASP A 161 -4.64 3.30 -2.02
N GLU A 162 -3.36 3.31 -2.39
CA GLU A 162 -2.43 2.23 -2.05
C GLU A 162 -1.56 2.66 -0.87
N ASN A 163 -1.63 1.91 0.21
CA ASN A 163 -0.86 2.13 1.44
C ASN A 163 -0.02 0.88 1.71
N PHE A 164 1.28 0.99 1.40
CA PHE A 164 2.27 -0.06 1.65
C PHE A 164 2.91 0.15 3.02
N LEU A 165 2.70 -0.80 3.93
CA LEU A 165 3.49 -0.89 5.16
C LEU A 165 4.75 -1.70 4.87
N MET A 166 5.90 -1.05 4.96
CA MET A 166 7.21 -1.63 4.76
C MET A 166 7.92 -1.79 6.10
N VAL A 167 8.39 -3.00 6.37
CA VAL A 167 9.07 -3.36 7.61
C VAL A 167 10.42 -4.01 7.29
N GLY A 168 11.49 -3.38 7.77
CA GLY A 168 12.82 -3.97 7.78
C GLY A 168 13.03 -4.74 9.08
N SER A 169 13.22 -6.05 8.97
CA SER A 169 13.38 -6.95 10.12
C SER A 169 14.82 -7.42 10.26
N ASP A 170 15.43 -7.17 11.43
CA ASP A 170 16.68 -7.79 11.85
C ASP A 170 16.36 -9.19 12.36
N THR A 171 16.02 -10.12 11.46
CA THR A 171 16.01 -11.55 11.79
C THR A 171 17.45 -12.02 11.81
N ARG A 172 17.98 -12.22 13.02
CA ARG A 172 19.33 -12.74 13.28
C ARG A 172 19.44 -14.26 13.12
N ASP A 173 18.34 -14.92 12.76
CA ASP A 173 18.33 -16.32 12.37
C ASP A 173 18.94 -16.46 10.97
N GLY A 174 20.06 -17.19 10.89
CA GLY A 174 20.75 -17.49 9.63
C GLY A 174 21.88 -16.53 9.24
N ALA A 175 22.17 -15.50 10.04
CA ALA A 175 23.34 -14.66 9.83
C ALA A 175 24.63 -15.38 10.25
N ALA A 176 25.66 -15.36 9.40
CA ALA A 176 26.95 -15.95 9.75
C ALA A 176 27.62 -15.13 10.86
N ALA A 177 28.33 -15.79 11.79
CA ALA A 177 29.02 -15.11 12.90
C ALA A 177 30.04 -14.04 12.44
N GLU A 178 30.46 -14.13 11.18
CA GLU A 178 31.42 -13.26 10.50
C GLU A 178 30.80 -11.93 10.01
N GLU A 179 29.46 -11.84 9.97
CA GLU A 179 28.72 -10.67 9.47
C GLU A 179 28.46 -9.59 10.55
N GLY A 180 29.00 -9.77 11.77
CA GLY A 180 28.91 -8.79 12.85
C GLY A 180 27.49 -8.52 13.39
N VAL A 181 26.55 -9.42 13.11
CA VAL A 181 25.10 -9.29 13.41
C VAL A 181 24.68 -9.95 14.74
N GLY A 182 25.58 -10.69 15.40
CA GLY A 182 25.29 -11.44 16.63
C GLY A 182 24.44 -12.70 16.37
N THR A 183 24.49 -13.67 17.27
CA THR A 183 23.77 -14.95 17.13
C THR A 183 22.35 -14.89 17.70
N ALA A 184 21.46 -15.75 17.20
CA ALA A 184 20.08 -15.95 17.69
C ALA A 184 20.01 -16.20 19.22
N ASP A 185 21.07 -16.79 19.79
CA ASP A 185 21.18 -17.09 21.23
C ASP A 185 21.29 -15.83 22.13
N SER A 186 21.65 -14.67 21.56
CA SER A 186 21.91 -13.45 22.33
C SER A 186 20.70 -12.51 22.47
N THR A 187 19.65 -12.67 21.66
CA THR A 187 18.36 -11.95 21.79
C THR A 187 17.26 -12.71 21.03
N PRO A 188 16.37 -13.45 21.72
CA PRO A 188 15.24 -14.11 21.06
C PRO A 188 14.27 -13.08 20.44
N GLY A 189 13.89 -13.29 19.17
CA GLY A 189 12.82 -12.57 18.48
C GLY A 189 13.27 -11.58 17.40
N ALA A 190 12.51 -11.53 16.30
CA ALA A 190 12.72 -10.60 15.20
C ALA A 190 12.30 -9.18 15.60
N ARG A 191 13.18 -8.17 15.50
CA ARG A 191 12.82 -6.77 15.77
C ARG A 191 12.72 -6.00 14.46
N SER A 192 11.66 -5.20 14.32
CA SER A 192 11.57 -4.22 13.23
C SER A 192 12.49 -3.03 13.54
N ASP A 193 13.55 -2.86 12.77
CA ASP A 193 14.47 -1.72 12.90
C ASP A 193 14.06 -0.53 12.01
N THR A 194 13.23 -0.80 11.01
CA THR A 194 12.66 0.18 10.08
C THR A 194 11.18 -0.10 9.90
N VAL A 195 10.34 0.93 10.09
CA VAL A 195 8.91 0.89 9.79
C VAL A 195 8.58 2.12 8.95
N MET A 196 8.02 1.92 7.77
CA MET A 196 7.64 3.01 6.86
C MET A 196 6.28 2.71 6.23
N VAL A 197 5.50 3.76 6.00
CA VAL A 197 4.27 3.68 5.19
C VAL A 197 4.47 4.49 3.93
N ALA A 198 4.39 3.85 2.76
CA ALA A 198 4.29 4.54 1.49
C ALA A 198 2.82 4.67 1.11
N HIS A 199 2.34 5.91 1.06
CA HIS A 199 0.97 6.26 0.69
C HIS A 199 0.95 6.81 -0.74
N ILE A 200 0.09 6.22 -1.56
CA ILE A 200 -0.13 6.57 -2.96
C ILE A 200 -1.63 6.85 -3.17
N PRO A 201 -2.06 8.12 -3.27
CA PRO A 201 -3.46 8.49 -3.51
C PRO A 201 -4.02 7.87 -4.79
N ALA A 202 -5.34 7.72 -4.88
CA ALA A 202 -6.05 7.19 -6.06
C ALA A 202 -5.69 7.90 -7.38
N ASP A 203 -5.34 9.20 -7.33
CA ASP A 203 -4.95 10.00 -8.50
C ASP A 203 -3.52 9.74 -9.00
N ARG A 204 -2.73 8.99 -8.23
CA ARG A 204 -1.32 8.64 -8.49
C ARG A 204 -0.42 9.86 -8.76
N GLN A 205 -0.76 11.04 -8.23
CA GLN A 205 -0.03 12.30 -8.51
C GLN A 205 1.14 12.57 -7.56
N ARG A 206 1.25 11.82 -6.46
CA ARG A 206 2.32 11.95 -5.46
C ARG A 206 2.54 10.63 -4.76
N VAL A 207 3.69 10.50 -4.10
CA VAL A 207 3.97 9.42 -3.14
C VAL A 207 4.47 10.05 -1.86
N VAL A 208 3.91 9.64 -0.72
CA VAL A 208 4.40 10.09 0.60
C VAL A 208 4.90 8.89 1.37
N VAL A 209 6.20 8.84 1.62
CA VAL A 209 6.83 7.81 2.44
C VAL A 209 7.05 8.37 3.84
N THR A 210 6.30 7.85 4.80
CA THR A 210 6.35 8.28 6.20
C THR A 210 7.07 7.24 7.04
N SER A 211 8.21 7.59 7.61
CA SER A 211 9.00 6.72 8.50
C SER A 211 8.57 6.88 9.96
N PHE A 212 8.46 5.75 10.64
CA PHE A 212 8.10 5.66 12.05
C PHE A 212 9.32 5.22 12.86
N PRO A 213 9.81 6.03 13.81
CA PRO A 213 10.93 5.65 14.65
C PRO A 213 10.65 4.36 15.43
N ARG A 214 11.65 3.48 15.54
CA ARG A 214 11.52 2.18 16.23
C ARG A 214 11.14 2.31 17.71
N ASP A 215 11.60 3.39 18.33
CA ASP A 215 11.43 3.70 19.76
C ASP A 215 10.21 4.62 19.99
N LEU A 216 9.38 4.82 18.96
CA LEU A 216 8.13 5.56 19.07
C LEU A 216 7.24 4.95 20.15
N GLU A 217 6.75 5.80 21.05
CA GLU A 217 5.83 5.43 22.11
C GLU A 217 4.44 5.14 21.53
N ILE A 218 3.96 3.93 21.76
CA ILE A 218 2.70 3.43 21.26
C ILE A 218 1.88 2.78 22.39
N ASP A 219 0.59 2.68 22.14
CA ASP A 219 -0.29 1.80 22.88
C ASP A 219 -0.49 0.52 22.09
N ARG A 220 0.33 -0.50 22.36
CA ARG A 220 0.25 -1.78 21.66
C ARG A 220 -1.05 -2.50 22.05
N PRO A 221 -1.91 -2.90 21.09
CA PRO A 221 -3.12 -3.67 21.37
C PRO A 221 -2.77 -5.12 21.76
N ASP A 222 -3.77 -5.89 22.14
CA ASP A 222 -3.65 -7.35 22.20
C ASP A 222 -3.26 -7.89 20.82
N CYS A 223 -2.28 -8.78 20.79
CA CYS A 223 -1.77 -9.39 19.57
C CYS A 223 -1.70 -10.91 19.73
N GLN A 224 -1.86 -11.64 18.62
CA GLN A 224 -1.45 -13.04 18.58
C GLN A 224 0.08 -13.09 18.49
N ARG A 225 0.68 -14.08 19.14
CA ARG A 225 2.12 -14.27 19.08
C ARG A 225 2.48 -14.79 17.69
N TRP A 226 3.47 -14.17 17.05
CA TRP A 226 3.95 -14.56 15.73
C TRP A 226 5.11 -15.56 15.81
N ASP A 227 5.07 -16.59 14.96
CA ASP A 227 6.18 -17.52 14.73
C ASP A 227 6.90 -17.17 13.41
N PRO A 228 8.10 -16.56 13.47
CA PRO A 228 8.85 -16.19 12.27
C PRO A 228 9.38 -17.41 11.48
N ALA A 229 9.56 -18.57 12.12
CA ALA A 229 10.03 -19.77 11.41
C ALA A 229 8.94 -20.38 10.53
N GLN A 230 7.68 -20.20 10.92
CA GLN A 230 6.51 -20.72 10.20
C GLN A 230 5.73 -19.65 9.44
N ASN A 231 6.15 -18.38 9.55
CA ASN A 231 5.47 -17.23 8.96
C ASN A 231 3.96 -17.20 9.26
N LYS A 232 3.59 -17.46 10.52
CA LYS A 232 2.18 -17.51 10.93
C LYS A 232 1.97 -17.10 12.39
N ASP A 233 0.74 -16.74 12.71
CA ASP A 233 0.30 -16.57 14.10
C ASP A 233 0.23 -17.93 14.82
N THR A 234 0.53 -17.90 16.11
CA THR A 234 0.32 -18.99 17.05
C THR A 234 -0.95 -18.75 17.85
N ASP A 235 -1.48 -19.79 18.49
CA ASP A 235 -2.69 -19.69 19.34
C ASP A 235 -2.47 -18.87 20.62
N GLU A 236 -1.23 -18.47 20.92
CA GLU A 236 -0.91 -17.70 22.11
C GLU A 236 -1.26 -16.22 21.93
N LYS A 237 -2.04 -15.69 22.87
CA LYS A 237 -2.36 -14.25 22.93
C LYS A 237 -1.36 -13.53 23.84
N VAL A 238 -0.76 -12.47 23.30
CA VAL A 238 0.07 -11.52 24.04
C VAL A 238 -0.80 -10.31 24.43
N PRO A 239 -0.93 -10.00 25.73
CA PRO A 239 -1.73 -8.87 26.17
C PRO A 239 -1.12 -7.54 25.70
N GLY A 240 -2.02 -6.59 25.45
CA GLY A 240 -1.70 -5.24 25.08
C GLY A 240 -0.88 -4.53 26.17
N GLN A 241 -0.09 -3.57 25.73
CA GLN A 241 0.81 -2.82 26.60
C GLN A 241 0.74 -1.34 26.25
N LYS A 242 0.38 -0.53 27.24
CA LYS A 242 0.43 0.93 27.15
C LYS A 242 1.87 1.42 27.26
N ILE A 243 2.18 2.51 26.56
CA ILE A 243 3.51 3.16 26.63
C ILE A 243 4.64 2.18 26.24
N ALA A 244 4.40 1.36 25.22
CA ALA A 244 5.38 0.46 24.65
C ALA A 244 6.19 1.14 23.53
N LYS A 245 7.28 0.53 23.10
CA LYS A 245 8.03 0.95 21.92
C LYS A 245 7.47 0.27 20.66
N LEU A 246 7.44 0.97 19.54
CA LEU A 246 6.90 0.45 18.27
C LEU A 246 7.53 -0.88 17.85
N ASN A 247 8.84 -1.02 17.99
CA ASN A 247 9.55 -2.25 17.64
C ASN A 247 9.08 -3.49 18.43
N THR A 248 8.45 -3.31 19.59
CA THR A 248 7.91 -4.43 20.37
C THR A 248 6.66 -5.03 19.74
N ALA A 249 5.90 -4.26 18.96
CA ALA A 249 4.71 -4.78 18.27
C ALA A 249 5.09 -5.89 17.28
N TYR A 250 6.13 -5.63 16.47
CA TYR A 250 6.68 -6.64 15.57
C TYR A 250 7.35 -7.79 16.33
N ALA A 251 8.09 -7.49 17.41
CA ALA A 251 8.81 -8.53 18.15
C ALA A 251 7.92 -9.56 18.85
N VAL A 252 6.70 -9.17 19.27
CA VAL A 252 5.78 -10.10 19.94
C VAL A 252 4.73 -10.68 19.00
N GLY A 253 4.18 -9.86 18.10
CA GLY A 253 3.05 -10.24 17.26
C GLY A 253 3.26 -10.03 15.77
N GLY A 254 4.50 -9.81 15.35
CA GLY A 254 4.90 -9.87 13.95
C GLY A 254 4.17 -8.89 13.03
N PRO A 255 4.05 -9.26 11.73
CA PRO A 255 3.37 -8.47 10.70
C PRO A 255 1.93 -8.06 11.04
N PRO A 256 1.03 -8.93 11.54
CA PRO A 256 -0.34 -8.51 11.89
C PRO A 256 -0.39 -7.43 12.98
N CYS A 257 0.42 -7.61 14.04
CA CYS A 257 0.41 -6.70 15.19
C CYS A 257 0.95 -5.31 14.82
N ILE A 258 2.02 -5.24 14.03
CA ILE A 258 2.56 -3.95 13.58
C ILE A 258 1.58 -3.23 12.64
N THR A 259 0.92 -3.95 11.72
CA THR A 259 -0.10 -3.38 10.84
C THR A 259 -1.22 -2.74 11.65
N LYS A 260 -1.75 -3.46 12.63
CA LYS A 260 -2.82 -2.99 13.51
C LYS A 260 -2.41 -1.73 14.28
N VAL A 261 -1.19 -1.71 14.84
CA VAL A 261 -0.66 -0.52 15.53
C VAL A 261 -0.56 0.68 14.60
N ILE A 262 -0.07 0.49 13.38
CA ILE A 262 0.04 1.57 12.40
C ILE A 262 -1.35 2.09 12.01
N GLN A 263 -2.33 1.20 11.80
CA GLN A 263 -3.72 1.59 11.57
C GLN A 263 -4.28 2.38 12.76
N GLN A 264 -4.06 1.92 13.99
CA GLN A 264 -4.50 2.59 15.22
C GLN A 264 -3.92 4.01 15.37
N ILE A 265 -2.65 4.22 14.98
CA ILE A 265 -1.99 5.53 15.09
C ILE A 265 -2.42 6.47 13.97
N THR A 266 -2.56 5.96 12.75
CA THR A 266 -2.69 6.77 11.54
C THR A 266 -4.13 6.89 11.03
N GLY A 267 -4.97 5.90 11.31
CA GLY A 267 -6.28 5.71 10.68
C GLY A 267 -6.22 5.32 9.20
N LEU A 268 -5.04 5.01 8.66
CA LEU A 268 -4.87 4.62 7.26
C LEU A 268 -5.33 3.17 7.03
N ARG A 269 -5.97 2.91 5.89
CA ARG A 269 -6.23 1.55 5.41
C ARG A 269 -4.96 1.00 4.77
N ILE A 270 -4.19 0.21 5.52
CA ILE A 270 -3.04 -0.53 4.98
C ILE A 270 -3.58 -1.69 4.14
N ASN A 271 -3.20 -1.74 2.86
CA ASN A 271 -3.67 -2.74 1.90
C ASN A 271 -2.52 -3.52 1.23
N HIS A 272 -1.26 -3.18 1.56
CA HIS A 272 -0.09 -3.96 1.17
C HIS A 272 0.88 -4.02 2.35
N PHE A 273 1.45 -5.19 2.60
CA PHE A 273 2.52 -5.37 3.59
C PHE A 273 3.76 -5.92 2.90
N VAL A 274 4.92 -5.34 3.20
CA VAL A 274 6.23 -5.79 2.69
C VAL A 274 7.22 -5.91 3.84
N GLY A 275 7.59 -7.13 4.17
CA GLY A 275 8.70 -7.45 5.05
C GLY A 275 9.97 -7.69 4.24
N ILE A 276 11.08 -7.09 4.67
CA ILE A 276 12.39 -7.25 4.03
C ILE A 276 13.41 -7.60 5.11
N ASP A 277 14.17 -8.67 4.89
CA ASP A 277 15.34 -9.02 5.72
C ASP A 277 16.65 -8.47 5.12
N PHE A 278 17.73 -8.55 5.89
CA PHE A 278 19.02 -8.00 5.47
C PHE A 278 19.66 -8.74 4.28
N ASN A 279 19.48 -10.06 4.17
CA ASN A 279 20.05 -10.82 3.07
C ASN A 279 19.31 -10.49 1.77
N GLY A 280 17.98 -10.49 1.83
CA GLY A 280 17.14 -10.03 0.74
C GLY A 280 17.44 -8.60 0.32
N PHE A 281 17.65 -7.69 1.27
CA PHE A 281 18.07 -6.32 0.97
C PHE A 281 19.37 -6.27 0.16
N LYS A 282 20.41 -7.01 0.57
CA LYS A 282 21.69 -7.08 -0.16
C LYS A 282 21.50 -7.60 -1.58
N GLU A 283 20.81 -8.74 -1.72
CA GLU A 283 20.57 -9.38 -3.02
C GLU A 283 19.81 -8.47 -3.99
N MET A 284 18.82 -7.70 -3.50
CA MET A 284 18.09 -6.76 -4.34
C MET A 284 18.98 -5.63 -4.88
N VAL A 285 19.93 -5.15 -4.08
CA VAL A 285 20.87 -4.10 -4.47
C VAL A 285 21.88 -4.63 -5.48
N ASP A 286 22.40 -5.82 -5.24
CA ASP A 286 23.35 -6.46 -6.15
C ASP A 286 22.71 -6.85 -7.47
N ALA A 287 21.42 -7.22 -7.49
CA ALA A 287 20.67 -7.52 -8.71
C ALA A 287 20.56 -6.31 -9.67
N VAL A 288 20.62 -5.08 -9.16
CA VAL A 288 20.68 -3.86 -9.99
C VAL A 288 22.10 -3.33 -10.20
N HIS A 289 23.11 -4.14 -9.84
CA HIS A 289 24.54 -3.82 -9.89
C HIS A 289 24.91 -2.60 -9.04
N GLY A 290 24.31 -2.49 -7.86
CA GLY A 290 24.56 -1.40 -6.91
C GLY A 290 23.70 -0.17 -7.14
N VAL A 291 23.69 0.70 -6.13
CA VAL A 291 22.88 1.92 -6.10
C VAL A 291 23.78 3.13 -5.85
N THR A 292 23.61 4.19 -6.63
CA THR A 292 24.36 5.44 -6.43
C THR A 292 23.68 6.30 -5.38
N VAL A 293 24.37 6.53 -4.25
CA VAL A 293 23.94 7.44 -3.19
C VAL A 293 24.80 8.70 -3.19
N HIS A 294 24.20 9.83 -2.84
CA HIS A 294 24.94 11.06 -2.60
C HIS A 294 25.38 11.11 -1.13
N ASN A 295 26.69 11.05 -0.89
CA ASN A 295 27.26 11.10 0.45
C ASN A 295 27.94 12.45 0.70
N GLU A 296 27.35 13.29 1.56
CA GLU A 296 27.90 14.63 1.84
C GLU A 296 29.14 14.57 2.74
N ILE A 297 29.19 13.63 3.69
CA ILE A 297 30.20 13.56 4.75
C ILE A 297 30.66 12.11 4.92
N PRO A 298 31.95 11.84 5.17
CA PRO A 298 32.41 10.49 5.49
C PRO A 298 31.65 9.88 6.68
N ILE A 299 31.11 8.68 6.48
CA ILE A 299 30.37 7.92 7.49
C ILE A 299 31.34 6.93 8.12
N ASP A 300 31.80 7.28 9.32
CA ASP A 300 32.60 6.42 10.20
C ASP A 300 31.77 6.12 11.45
N ASP A 301 31.31 4.88 11.58
CA ASP A 301 30.49 4.39 12.68
C ASP A 301 31.39 3.72 13.72
N THR A 302 31.20 4.04 15.00
CA THR A 302 32.08 3.49 16.05
C THR A 302 31.90 1.98 16.27
N ILE A 303 30.80 1.39 15.81
CA ILE A 303 30.48 -0.04 15.91
C ILE A 303 30.72 -0.74 14.57
N LEU A 304 30.17 -0.21 13.48
CA LEU A 304 30.31 -0.81 12.14
C LEU A 304 31.63 -0.47 11.44
N GLY A 305 32.39 0.50 11.98
CA GLY A 305 33.64 0.98 11.40
C GLY A 305 33.43 1.94 10.23
N LYS A 306 34.34 1.87 9.26
CA LYS A 306 34.35 2.74 8.07
C LYS A 306 33.25 2.31 7.09
N VAL A 307 32.06 2.87 7.25
CA VAL A 307 30.87 2.51 6.45
C VAL A 307 30.96 3.05 5.03
N LEU A 308 31.19 4.36 4.88
CA LEU A 308 31.30 5.00 3.58
C LEU A 308 32.14 6.28 3.69
N LEU A 309 33.41 6.21 3.33
CA LEU A 309 34.34 7.35 3.49
C LEU A 309 34.38 8.28 2.29
N GLU A 310 34.00 7.79 1.12
CA GLU A 310 33.97 8.58 -0.11
C GLU A 310 32.80 9.57 -0.07
N THR A 311 33.06 10.81 -0.50
CA THR A 311 32.06 11.89 -0.58
C THR A 311 31.65 12.14 -2.03
N GLY A 312 30.43 12.60 -2.25
CA GLY A 312 29.83 12.79 -3.57
C GLY A 312 28.95 11.61 -3.97
N ASP A 313 28.76 11.42 -5.27
CA ASP A 313 27.96 10.31 -5.80
C ASP A 313 28.78 9.03 -5.80
N VAL A 314 28.41 8.09 -4.93
CA VAL A 314 29.12 6.81 -4.75
C VAL A 314 28.16 5.66 -5.03
N THR A 315 28.54 4.74 -5.93
CA THR A 315 27.79 3.51 -6.16
C THR A 315 28.19 2.48 -5.13
N ILE A 316 27.22 2.05 -4.32
CA ILE A 316 27.43 1.11 -3.23
C ILE A 316 26.82 -0.26 -3.57
N SER A 317 27.55 -1.33 -3.23
CA SER A 317 27.08 -2.73 -3.33
C SER A 317 26.06 -3.06 -2.23
N GLY A 318 25.48 -4.26 -2.25
CA GLY A 318 24.53 -4.74 -1.25
C GLY A 318 25.07 -4.65 0.18
N ASP A 319 26.28 -5.15 0.44
CA ASP A 319 26.91 -5.08 1.77
C ASP A 319 27.16 -3.64 2.22
N GLN A 320 27.66 -2.78 1.32
CA GLN A 320 27.90 -1.37 1.60
C GLN A 320 26.59 -0.63 1.85
N ALA A 321 25.55 -0.91 1.07
CA ALA A 321 24.21 -0.39 1.25
C ALA A 321 23.63 -0.78 2.60
N LEU A 322 23.79 -2.06 3.00
CA LEU A 322 23.30 -2.55 4.27
C LEU A 322 23.96 -1.83 5.43
N ASN A 323 25.29 -1.69 5.40
CA ASN A 323 26.02 -0.91 6.40
C ASN A 323 25.63 0.57 6.40
N PHE A 324 25.43 1.16 5.22
CA PHE A 324 25.00 2.55 5.05
C PHE A 324 23.65 2.82 5.71
N VAL A 325 22.65 1.94 5.53
CA VAL A 325 21.31 2.11 6.12
C VAL A 325 21.23 1.65 7.58
N ARG A 326 22.19 0.84 8.06
CA ARG A 326 22.27 0.35 9.44
C ARG A 326 23.12 1.22 10.36
N ALA A 327 24.01 2.06 9.83
CA ALA A 327 24.89 2.88 10.68
C ALA A 327 24.06 3.73 11.66
N ARG A 328 24.49 3.79 12.91
CA ARG A 328 23.78 4.44 14.03
C ARG A 328 24.71 5.34 14.82
N HIS A 329 25.94 4.90 15.03
CA HIS A 329 26.92 5.56 15.89
C HIS A 329 27.94 6.29 15.03
N VAL A 330 27.43 7.04 14.06
CA VAL A 330 28.25 7.84 13.15
C VAL A 330 28.88 8.98 13.95
N LYS A 331 30.21 9.09 13.87
CA LYS A 331 30.96 10.14 14.56
C LYS A 331 30.46 11.52 14.12
N GLY A 332 30.03 12.33 15.08
CA GLY A 332 29.51 13.68 14.81
C GLY A 332 28.01 13.77 14.55
N ASP A 333 27.27 12.65 14.58
CA ASP A 333 25.80 12.65 14.55
C ASP A 333 25.22 12.51 15.98
N PRO A 334 24.70 13.58 16.59
CA PRO A 334 24.13 13.53 17.94
C PRO A 334 22.74 12.87 17.97
N THR A 335 22.11 12.66 16.82
CA THR A 335 20.71 12.24 16.72
C THR A 335 20.52 10.75 16.41
N SER A 336 21.58 10.04 16.03
CA SER A 336 21.70 8.58 15.79
C SER A 336 20.57 7.93 14.96
N ASP A 337 19.36 7.83 15.52
CA ASP A 337 18.17 7.28 14.87
C ASP A 337 17.68 8.18 13.73
N TYR A 338 17.63 9.50 13.92
CA TYR A 338 17.20 10.44 12.87
C TYR A 338 18.16 10.46 11.68
N GLY A 339 19.47 10.43 11.93
CA GLY A 339 20.46 10.30 10.86
C GLY A 339 20.33 8.97 10.11
N ARG A 340 20.02 7.87 10.81
CA ARG A 340 19.72 6.58 10.18
C ARG A 340 18.48 6.65 9.30
N ILE A 341 17.38 7.22 9.81
CA ILE A 341 16.13 7.38 9.04
C ILE A 341 16.37 8.20 7.77
N LYS A 342 17.12 9.31 7.87
CA LYS A 342 17.48 10.12 6.69
C LYS A 342 18.26 9.33 5.65
N ARG A 343 19.25 8.53 6.08
CA ARG A 343 20.01 7.65 5.18
C ARG A 343 19.13 6.57 4.54
N GLN A 344 18.21 5.98 5.29
CA GLN A 344 17.24 5.02 4.76
C GLN A 344 16.32 5.65 3.71
N GLN A 345 15.79 6.85 3.98
CA GLN A 345 14.96 7.60 3.03
C GLN A 345 15.75 7.95 1.75
N ALA A 346 16.98 8.48 1.92
CA ALA A 346 17.86 8.79 0.80
C ALA A 346 18.19 7.55 -0.04
N PHE A 347 18.45 6.42 0.62
CA PHE A 347 18.72 5.15 -0.03
C PHE A 347 17.50 4.64 -0.81
N ILE A 348 16.30 4.64 -0.22
CA ILE A 348 15.07 4.22 -0.90
C ILE A 348 14.82 5.10 -2.13
N GLY A 349 15.02 6.41 -2.02
CA GLY A 349 14.93 7.33 -3.16
C GLY A 349 15.95 7.00 -4.26
N ALA A 350 17.19 6.70 -3.88
CA ALA A 350 18.26 6.32 -4.81
C ALA A 350 17.99 4.96 -5.50
N LEU A 351 17.55 3.96 -4.73
CA LEU A 351 17.17 2.64 -5.23
C LEU A 351 16.02 2.77 -6.24
N LEU A 352 14.98 3.55 -5.89
CA LEU A 352 13.87 3.78 -6.78
C LEU A 352 14.32 4.44 -8.10
N LYS A 353 15.16 5.48 -8.01
CA LYS A 353 15.76 6.13 -9.18
C LYS A 353 16.54 5.14 -10.06
N LYS A 354 17.29 4.21 -9.45
CA LYS A 354 18.06 3.19 -10.16
C LYS A 354 17.14 2.16 -10.85
N VAL A 355 16.14 1.63 -10.13
CA VAL A 355 15.19 0.64 -10.67
C VAL A 355 14.36 1.24 -11.81
N MET A 356 13.99 2.52 -11.72
CA MET A 356 13.25 3.23 -12.76
C MET A 356 14.13 3.76 -13.91
N SER A 357 15.45 3.60 -13.82
CA SER A 357 16.36 4.10 -14.84
C SER A 357 16.24 3.27 -16.13
N SER A 358 16.53 3.91 -17.28
CA SER A 358 16.55 3.21 -18.57
C SER A 358 17.53 2.03 -18.59
N ASP A 359 18.59 2.06 -17.76
CA ASP A 359 19.57 0.98 -17.62
C ASP A 359 18.99 -0.31 -17.05
N VAL A 360 17.94 -0.21 -16.20
CA VAL A 360 17.27 -1.37 -15.60
C VAL A 360 15.97 -1.68 -16.36
N VAL A 361 15.15 -0.67 -16.66
CA VAL A 361 13.83 -0.86 -17.29
C VAL A 361 13.93 -1.38 -18.73
N LEU A 362 14.95 -0.97 -19.49
CA LEU A 362 15.14 -1.40 -20.88
C LEU A 362 16.00 -2.67 -21.01
N ASP A 363 16.50 -3.21 -19.89
CA ASP A 363 17.27 -4.46 -19.84
C ASP A 363 16.38 -5.58 -19.26
N PRO A 364 15.84 -6.48 -20.10
CA PRO A 364 14.96 -7.56 -19.64
C PRO A 364 15.63 -8.50 -18.64
N GLY A 365 16.97 -8.64 -18.71
CA GLY A 365 17.74 -9.47 -17.78
C GLY A 365 17.76 -8.83 -16.39
N LYS A 366 18.25 -7.59 -16.29
CA LYS A 366 18.32 -6.85 -15.01
C LYS A 366 16.94 -6.68 -14.37
N LEU A 367 15.91 -6.39 -15.16
CA LEU A 367 14.55 -6.25 -14.64
C LEU A 367 14.02 -7.59 -14.09
N SER A 368 14.24 -8.69 -14.81
CA SER A 368 13.87 -10.03 -14.36
C SER A 368 14.64 -10.47 -13.11
N ASP A 369 15.94 -10.18 -13.07
CA ASP A 369 16.81 -10.49 -11.93
C ASP A 369 16.38 -9.70 -10.70
N PHE A 370 16.10 -8.40 -10.85
CA PHE A 370 15.58 -7.57 -9.77
C PHE A 370 14.22 -8.07 -9.26
N ILE A 371 13.26 -8.36 -10.15
CA ILE A 371 11.94 -8.88 -9.73
C ILE A 371 12.10 -10.22 -9.00
N THR A 372 12.98 -11.09 -9.49
CA THR A 372 13.24 -12.40 -8.86
C THR A 372 13.91 -12.24 -7.51
N ALA A 373 14.90 -11.34 -7.40
CA ALA A 373 15.57 -11.02 -6.14
C ALA A 373 14.55 -10.43 -5.16
N PHE A 374 13.74 -9.44 -5.58
CA PHE A 374 12.69 -8.85 -4.76
C PHE A 374 11.68 -9.88 -4.27
N ALA A 375 11.17 -10.75 -5.13
CA ALA A 375 10.20 -11.78 -4.76
C ALA A 375 10.77 -12.78 -3.72
N LYS A 376 12.07 -13.09 -3.80
CA LYS A 376 12.76 -13.97 -2.83
C LYS A 376 13.11 -13.24 -1.52
N ALA A 377 13.52 -11.98 -1.63
CA ALA A 377 13.98 -11.12 -0.56
C ALA A 377 12.84 -10.58 0.32
N THR A 378 11.61 -10.66 -0.19
CA THR A 378 10.44 -10.09 0.47
C THR A 378 9.42 -11.17 0.80
N PHE A 379 8.78 -10.97 1.94
CA PHE A 379 7.58 -11.67 2.32
C PHE A 379 6.49 -10.64 2.58
N GLY A 380 5.24 -10.98 2.37
CA GLY A 380 4.19 -10.02 2.66
C GLY A 380 2.80 -10.47 2.31
N ASP A 381 1.90 -9.51 2.35
CA ASP A 381 0.48 -9.73 2.14
C ASP A 381 0.01 -8.77 1.06
N ASN A 382 -0.83 -9.26 0.16
CA ASN A 382 -1.22 -8.60 -1.08
C ASN A 382 0.01 -8.15 -1.89
N LEU A 383 1.00 -9.04 -2.02
CA LEU A 383 2.18 -8.86 -2.88
C LEU A 383 2.09 -9.79 -4.09
N GLY A 384 2.44 -9.31 -5.27
CA GLY A 384 2.40 -10.14 -6.47
C GLY A 384 2.69 -9.34 -7.73
N VAL A 385 2.76 -10.04 -8.85
CA VAL A 385 3.06 -9.44 -10.17
C VAL A 385 2.04 -8.34 -10.49
N LYS A 386 0.77 -8.57 -10.21
CA LYS A 386 -0.30 -7.59 -10.49
C LYS A 386 -0.12 -6.32 -9.66
N GLN A 387 0.21 -6.45 -8.37
CA GLN A 387 0.43 -5.34 -7.46
C GLN A 387 1.70 -4.58 -7.82
N MET A 388 2.77 -5.28 -8.19
CA MET A 388 3.99 -4.65 -8.69
C MET A 388 3.77 -3.91 -10.00
N MET A 389 2.95 -4.45 -10.91
CA MET A 389 2.55 -3.75 -12.14
C MET A 389 1.69 -2.51 -11.84
N THR A 390 0.80 -2.60 -10.85
CA THR A 390 -0.04 -1.47 -10.42
C THR A 390 0.82 -0.38 -9.78
N LEU A 391 1.79 -0.75 -8.96
CA LEU A 391 2.79 0.16 -8.39
C LEU A 391 3.63 0.81 -9.50
N ALA A 392 4.18 0.02 -10.42
CA ALA A 392 4.97 0.54 -11.54
C ALA A 392 4.17 1.51 -12.43
N GLN A 393 2.89 1.22 -12.70
CA GLN A 393 1.99 2.13 -13.41
C GLN A 393 1.73 3.41 -12.63
N SER A 394 1.53 3.30 -11.31
CA SER A 394 1.38 4.45 -10.41
C SER A 394 2.61 5.34 -10.38
N MET A 395 3.78 4.77 -10.65
CA MET A 395 5.05 5.49 -10.68
C MET A 395 5.42 6.01 -12.07
N LYS A 396 4.74 5.56 -13.12
CA LYS A 396 5.03 5.97 -14.49
C LYS A 396 4.71 7.45 -14.68
N GLY A 397 5.75 8.25 -14.93
CA GLY A 397 5.61 9.69 -15.13
C GLY A 397 5.55 10.49 -13.83
N LEU A 398 5.72 9.86 -12.66
CA LEU A 398 6.00 10.58 -11.44
C LEU A 398 7.43 11.12 -11.49
N ASP A 399 7.55 12.43 -11.40
CA ASP A 399 8.82 13.09 -11.14
C ASP A 399 9.28 12.79 -9.71
N GLN A 400 10.59 12.70 -9.48
CA GLN A 400 11.19 12.54 -8.16
C GLN A 400 10.75 13.65 -7.20
N SER A 401 10.47 14.85 -7.73
CA SER A 401 9.92 15.98 -6.97
C SER A 401 8.54 15.72 -6.34
N LYS A 402 7.82 14.68 -6.79
CA LYS A 402 6.50 14.27 -6.27
C LYS A 402 6.58 13.20 -5.19
N ILE A 403 7.78 12.75 -4.84
CA ILE A 403 8.01 11.79 -3.77
C ILE A 403 8.50 12.55 -2.54
N SER A 404 7.70 12.53 -1.48
CA SER A 404 8.01 13.17 -0.21
C SER A 404 8.40 12.13 0.81
N PHE A 405 9.60 12.25 1.38
CA PHE A 405 10.05 11.46 2.52
C PHE A 405 9.88 12.28 3.79
N LEU A 406 9.13 11.74 4.74
CA LEU A 406 8.82 12.39 6.02
C LEU A 406 9.09 11.41 7.16
N THR A 407 9.45 11.95 8.31
CA THR A 407 9.42 11.21 9.57
C THR A 407 8.21 11.69 10.36
N VAL A 408 7.51 10.78 11.04
CA VAL A 408 6.37 11.19 11.87
C VAL A 408 6.83 12.25 12.89
N PRO A 409 6.08 13.35 13.08
CA PRO A 409 6.46 14.40 14.01
C PRO A 409 6.57 13.89 15.44
N THR A 410 7.78 13.94 16.01
CA THR A 410 8.04 13.65 17.43
C THR A 410 8.63 14.86 18.13
N VAL A 411 8.75 14.79 19.45
CA VAL A 411 9.44 15.78 20.28
C VAL A 411 10.96 15.83 20.05
N GLY A 412 11.52 14.92 19.24
CA GLY A 412 12.92 14.90 18.81
C GLY A 412 13.94 14.42 19.84
N LEU A 413 13.52 14.20 21.10
CA LEU A 413 14.35 13.65 22.16
C LEU A 413 13.63 12.48 22.85
N PRO A 414 14.36 11.40 23.19
CA PRO A 414 13.80 10.36 24.04
C PRO A 414 13.36 10.94 25.39
N ASN A 415 12.19 10.53 25.86
CA ASN A 415 11.73 10.86 27.21
C ASN A 415 12.55 10.09 28.27
N ASN A 416 12.24 10.26 29.56
CA ASN A 416 12.93 9.56 30.65
C ASN A 416 12.86 8.02 30.58
N ARG A 417 11.99 7.45 29.75
CA ARG A 417 11.86 6.01 29.48
C ARG A 417 12.65 5.56 28.25
N GLY A 418 13.30 6.48 27.54
CA GLY A 418 14.00 6.21 26.29
C GLY A 418 13.05 5.97 25.11
N ASN A 419 11.83 6.51 25.16
CA ASN A 419 10.85 6.45 24.07
C ASN A 419 10.75 7.80 23.34
N GLU A 420 10.50 7.78 22.04
CA GLU A 420 10.14 8.98 21.28
C GLU A 420 8.64 9.24 21.37
N VAL A 421 8.24 10.47 21.66
CA VAL A 421 6.81 10.82 21.84
C VAL A 421 6.32 11.61 20.63
N LEU A 422 5.17 11.20 20.08
CA LEU A 422 4.49 11.92 19.00
C LEU A 422 4.08 13.32 19.43
N VAL A 423 4.30 14.31 18.56
CA VAL A 423 3.65 15.62 18.65
C VAL A 423 2.24 15.44 18.11
N ARG A 424 1.27 15.19 19.00
CA ARG A 424 -0.08 14.71 18.64
C ARG A 424 -0.76 15.64 17.64
N SER A 425 -0.68 16.95 17.86
CA SER A 425 -1.26 17.96 16.97
C SER A 425 -0.73 17.86 15.53
N LYS A 426 0.59 17.83 15.36
CA LYS A 426 1.25 17.72 14.04
C LYS A 426 1.05 16.35 13.41
N ALA A 427 1.17 15.27 14.20
CA ALA A 427 0.98 13.91 13.72
C ALA A 427 -0.46 13.72 13.20
N LYS A 428 -1.46 14.22 13.94
CA LYS A 428 -2.85 14.23 13.49
C LYS A 428 -3.02 14.96 12.17
N ALA A 429 -2.46 16.17 12.04
CA ALA A 429 -2.54 16.93 10.78
C ALA A 429 -1.89 16.19 9.60
N LEU A 430 -0.76 15.52 9.82
CA LEU A 430 -0.11 14.69 8.81
C LEU A 430 -1.02 13.52 8.40
N PHE A 431 -1.54 12.76 9.37
CA PHE A 431 -2.36 11.59 9.08
C PHE A 431 -3.70 11.96 8.46
N ASP A 432 -4.34 13.04 8.89
CA ASP A 432 -5.53 13.59 8.25
C ASP A 432 -5.25 13.93 6.78
N ALA A 433 -4.11 14.56 6.48
CA ALA A 433 -3.73 14.92 5.11
C ALA A 433 -3.42 13.70 4.23
N LEU A 434 -2.93 12.60 4.82
CA LEU A 434 -2.77 11.33 4.12
C LEU A 434 -4.14 10.68 3.86
N ARG A 435 -5.02 10.59 4.87
CA ARG A 435 -6.33 9.95 4.73
C ARG A 435 -7.28 10.68 3.78
N THR A 436 -7.19 12.01 3.72
CA THR A 436 -8.08 12.86 2.92
C THR A 436 -7.44 13.37 1.63
N ASN A 437 -6.20 12.95 1.34
CA ASN A 437 -5.48 13.32 0.12
C ASN A 437 -5.26 14.83 -0.05
N THR A 438 -5.10 15.57 1.05
CA THR A 438 -4.84 17.02 1.03
C THR A 438 -3.34 17.34 1.06
N ALA A 439 -3.02 18.64 0.95
CA ALA A 439 -1.66 19.14 1.08
C ALA A 439 -1.05 18.74 2.44
N LEU A 440 0.23 18.37 2.42
CA LEU A 440 0.97 18.01 3.62
C LEU A 440 1.20 19.24 4.51
N PRO A 441 1.11 19.10 5.85
CA PRO A 441 1.37 20.19 6.76
C PRO A 441 2.85 20.60 6.73
N ASP A 442 3.14 21.86 7.04
CA ASP A 442 4.51 22.35 7.17
C ASP A 442 5.23 21.63 8.33
N PRO A 443 6.31 20.86 8.05
CA PRO A 443 7.06 20.16 9.10
C PRO A 443 7.67 21.14 10.13
N ASN A 444 7.97 22.38 9.72
CA ASN A 444 8.64 23.39 10.54
C ASN A 444 7.69 24.24 11.40
N ALA A 445 6.38 23.98 11.36
CA ALA A 445 5.42 24.71 12.20
C ALA A 445 5.79 24.64 13.70
N PRO A 446 5.53 25.67 14.53
CA PRO A 446 5.84 25.60 15.96
C PRO A 446 5.13 24.45 16.68
N ILE A 447 5.81 23.76 17.59
CA ILE A 447 5.20 22.74 18.47
C ILE A 447 4.41 23.46 19.57
N PRO A 448 3.13 23.13 19.84
CA PRO A 448 2.38 23.70 20.95
C PRO A 448 3.12 23.52 22.29
N GLN A 449 3.15 24.55 23.14
CA GLN A 449 3.87 24.51 24.41
C GLN A 449 3.41 23.38 25.34
N SER A 450 2.16 22.95 25.24
CA SER A 450 1.60 21.81 26.01
C SER A 450 2.18 20.45 25.62
N GLU A 451 2.80 20.34 24.43
CA GLU A 451 3.36 19.10 23.89
C GLU A 451 4.90 19.12 23.87
N GLN A 452 5.53 20.22 24.30
CA GLN A 452 6.99 20.30 24.40
C GLN A 452 7.49 19.54 25.64
N PRO A 453 8.67 18.88 25.56
CA PRO A 453 9.29 18.32 26.74
C PRO A 453 9.57 19.45 27.75
N PRO A 454 9.43 19.19 29.06
CA PRO A 454 9.71 20.20 30.08
C PRO A 454 11.14 20.73 29.89
N PRO A 455 11.36 22.04 30.04
CA PRO A 455 12.70 22.60 29.86
C PRO A 455 13.65 21.86 30.81
N SER A 456 14.69 21.24 30.24
CA SER A 456 15.77 20.68 31.02
C SER A 456 16.28 21.78 31.93
N SER A 457 16.07 21.63 33.23
CA SER A 457 16.67 22.51 34.23
C SER A 457 18.18 22.32 34.13
N SER A 458 18.83 23.11 33.27
CA SER A 458 20.26 23.32 33.34
C SER A 458 20.49 23.93 34.71
N SER A 459 21.03 23.11 35.62
CA SER A 459 21.61 23.61 36.85
C SER A 459 22.64 24.64 36.44
N LYS A 460 22.29 25.92 36.55
CA LYS A 460 23.27 27.00 36.63
C LYS A 460 24.11 26.69 37.87
N SER A 461 25.19 25.96 37.65
CA SER A 461 26.34 25.98 38.55
C SER A 461 26.80 27.43 38.58
N SER A 462 26.36 28.15 39.61
CA SER A 462 26.92 29.43 39.99
C SER A 462 28.36 29.17 40.41
N SER A 463 29.28 29.24 39.44
CA SER A 463 30.70 29.36 39.70
C SER A 463 30.93 30.63 40.50
N SER A 464 31.15 30.48 41.81
CA SER A 464 31.71 31.52 42.65
C SER A 464 33.15 31.77 42.20
N LYS A 465 33.35 32.82 41.41
CA LYS A 465 34.67 33.37 41.10
C LYS A 465 35.29 33.94 42.37
N THR A 466 36.10 33.13 43.06
CA THR A 466 37.16 33.63 43.94
C THR A 466 38.16 34.36 43.05
N THR A 467 38.14 35.68 43.12
CA THR A 467 39.04 36.55 42.36
C THR A 467 40.12 37.05 43.31
N SER A 468 41.27 36.36 43.36
CA SER A 468 42.50 36.90 43.93
C SER A 468 43.07 37.93 42.96
N LYS A 469 42.80 39.22 43.20
CA LYS A 469 43.51 40.34 42.58
C LYS A 469 44.44 40.96 43.61
N THR A 470 45.72 40.59 43.51
CA THR A 470 46.84 41.37 44.03
C THR A 470 47.01 42.59 43.13
N SER A 471 46.72 43.78 43.65
CA SER A 471 47.22 45.04 43.06
C SER A 471 47.63 45.98 44.18
N SER A 472 48.89 46.37 44.11
CA SER A 472 49.57 47.34 44.96
C SER A 472 48.81 48.66 45.04
N GLY A 473 48.67 49.16 46.27
CA GLY A 473 48.10 50.46 46.58
C GLY A 473 48.85 51.08 47.74
N SER A 474 49.92 51.80 47.40
CA SER A 474 50.72 52.60 48.32
C SER A 474 49.84 53.70 48.95
N LYS A 475 49.72 53.73 50.28
CA LYS A 475 49.37 54.96 51.01
C LYS A 475 50.05 54.99 52.38
N LYS A 476 50.91 55.99 52.49
CA LYS A 476 51.73 56.42 53.62
C LYS A 476 50.85 57.11 54.66
N THR A 477 50.95 56.78 55.95
CA THR A 477 51.06 57.75 57.06
C THR A 477 51.27 57.07 58.42
N SER A 478 52.29 57.60 59.10
CA SER A 478 52.82 57.46 60.46
C SER A 478 51.83 57.44 61.65
N SER A 479 52.13 56.65 62.68
CA SER A 479 52.49 57.10 64.06
C SER A 479 52.58 55.88 65.01
N THR A 480 53.76 55.53 65.54
CA THR A 480 54.41 55.92 66.83
C THR A 480 53.94 55.13 68.06
N SER A 481 54.93 54.55 68.78
CA SER A 481 55.02 54.22 70.23
C SER A 481 54.06 53.18 70.83
N SER A 482 54.38 52.42 71.86
CA SER A 482 55.61 51.92 72.51
C SER A 482 55.15 51.01 73.66
N THR A 483 56.08 50.20 74.17
CA THR A 483 56.20 49.69 75.56
C THR A 483 55.23 48.62 76.07
N GLY A 484 55.84 47.55 76.59
CA GLY A 484 55.25 46.47 77.37
C GLY A 484 56.11 45.23 77.28
#